data_AF-A0A941Y7C9-F1
#
_entry.id   AF-A0A941Y7C9-F1
#
_cell.length_a   1.000
_cell.length_b   1.000
_cell.length_c   1.000
_cell.angle_alpha   90.00
_cell.angle_beta   90.00
_cell.angle_gamma   90.00
#
_symmetry.space_group_name_H-M   'P 1'
#
loop_
_entity.id
_entity.type
_entity.pdbx_description
1 polymer ?
#
loop_
_entity_poly.entity_id
_entity_poly.type
_entity_poly.pdbx_seq_one_letter_code
_entity_poly.pdbx_strand_id
1 'polypeptide(L)'
;MVAHDQGDGSGSGSDGDVAEDRALVVVGPDDLDYVRALAGEQGLDVEVVEQEGFLPGVELLVVLAGAAGAVAFVLSALDRRKGGQVFDLRPGATRLAYRTPDVVYGLVVVIGVDGTVKVEVHQPKDMFASVIEAVQKVIADIASPVAEALAEAVRKVVGDAAEVEVVAAD
;
A
#
# COMPACT_ATOMS: atom_id res chain seq x y z
N MET A 1 22.12 -70.31 -1.09
CA MET A 1 22.78 -69.05 -0.70
C MET A 1 21.90 -68.40 0.35
N VAL A 2 22.42 -68.25 1.56
CA VAL A 2 21.71 -67.98 2.82
C VAL A 2 21.60 -66.46 3.06
N ALA A 3 20.56 -66.04 3.78
CA ALA A 3 20.28 -64.67 4.22
C ALA A 3 21.07 -64.24 5.48
N HIS A 4 21.36 -62.94 5.60
CA HIS A 4 21.49 -62.12 6.84
C HIS A 4 21.64 -60.65 6.36
N ASP A 5 20.81 -59.65 6.66
CA ASP A 5 20.22 -59.11 7.91
C ASP A 5 21.01 -57.90 8.48
N GLN A 6 20.33 -56.75 8.41
CA GLN A 6 20.25 -55.58 9.31
C GLN A 6 21.47 -54.78 9.84
N GLY A 7 21.25 -53.45 9.94
CA GLY A 7 21.91 -52.55 10.89
C GLY A 7 22.27 -51.18 10.27
N ASP A 8 21.35 -50.25 10.04
CA ASP A 8 20.86 -49.18 10.94
C ASP A 8 21.81 -47.99 11.23
N GLY A 9 21.25 -46.77 11.21
CA GLY A 9 21.87 -45.51 11.67
C GLY A 9 21.86 -44.40 10.60
N SER A 10 20.77 -43.66 10.35
CA SER A 10 20.17 -42.59 11.18
C SER A 10 21.04 -41.34 11.33
N GLY A 11 20.44 -40.18 11.01
CA GLY A 11 20.92 -38.85 11.38
C GLY A 11 21.17 -37.94 10.17
N SER A 12 20.17 -37.23 9.64
CA SER A 12 19.62 -35.97 10.18
C SER A 12 20.28 -34.75 9.53
N GLY A 13 19.47 -34.04 8.75
CA GLY A 13 19.82 -32.79 8.09
C GLY A 13 18.82 -32.42 7.01
N SER A 14 17.53 -32.71 7.22
CA SER A 14 16.50 -31.96 6.51
C SER A 14 16.41 -30.59 7.19
N ASP A 15 17.34 -29.70 6.86
CA ASP A 15 17.03 -28.28 6.92
C ASP A 15 15.99 -28.07 5.83
N GLY A 16 14.73 -28.26 6.23
CA GLY A 16 13.62 -27.67 5.52
C GLY A 16 13.87 -26.19 5.58
N ASP A 17 14.51 -25.66 4.55
CA ASP A 17 14.66 -24.24 4.27
C ASP A 17 13.23 -23.70 4.19
N VAL A 18 12.71 -23.27 5.34
CA VAL A 18 11.40 -22.63 5.41
C VAL A 18 11.63 -21.35 4.64
N ALA A 19 11.18 -21.32 3.38
CA ALA A 19 11.40 -20.19 2.49
C ALA A 19 11.03 -18.90 3.21
N GLU A 20 12.06 -18.13 3.58
CA GLU A 20 11.87 -16.83 4.19
C GLU A 20 11.27 -15.92 3.14
N ASP A 21 10.10 -15.36 3.45
CA ASP A 21 9.49 -14.36 2.61
C ASP A 21 10.20 -13.03 2.84
N ARG A 22 10.43 -12.30 1.75
CA ARG A 22 11.14 -11.02 1.78
C ARG A 22 10.32 -9.98 1.04
N ALA A 23 9.98 -8.91 1.74
CA ALA A 23 9.24 -7.79 1.16
C ALA A 23 10.06 -6.51 1.20
N LEU A 24 10.07 -5.79 0.08
CA LEU A 24 10.65 -4.46 -0.04
C LEU A 24 9.54 -3.41 0.11
N VAL A 25 9.61 -2.62 1.18
CA VAL A 25 8.62 -1.61 1.52
C VAL A 25 9.25 -0.23 1.61
N VAL A 26 8.51 0.77 1.14
CA VAL A 26 8.89 2.18 1.25
C VAL A 26 8.11 2.78 2.41
N VAL A 27 8.81 3.40 3.35
CA VAL A 27 8.25 3.95 4.59
C VAL A 27 8.76 5.37 4.83
N GLY A 28 7.89 6.25 5.31
CA GLY A 28 8.33 7.56 5.81
C GLY A 28 9.10 7.42 7.13
N PRO A 29 9.88 8.42 7.56
CA PRO A 29 10.62 8.42 8.82
C PRO A 29 9.68 8.20 10.01
N ASP A 30 8.47 8.79 9.96
CA ASP A 30 7.47 8.70 11.03
C ASP A 30 6.85 7.29 11.17
N ASP A 31 7.01 6.44 10.15
CA ASP A 31 6.51 5.06 10.15
C ASP A 31 7.61 4.05 10.49
N LEU A 32 8.90 4.43 10.46
CA LEU A 32 10.00 3.49 10.66
C LEU A 32 9.98 2.84 12.04
N ASP A 33 9.81 3.64 13.09
CA ASP A 33 9.77 3.13 14.47
C ASP A 33 8.57 2.20 14.70
N TYR A 34 7.45 2.52 14.06
CA TYR A 34 6.26 1.67 14.08
C TYR A 34 6.52 0.32 13.40
N VAL A 35 7.12 0.34 12.20
CA VAL A 35 7.46 -0.89 11.46
C VAL A 35 8.47 -1.74 12.23
N ARG A 36 9.51 -1.14 12.80
CA ARG A 36 10.50 -1.86 13.62
C ARG A 36 9.88 -2.52 14.84
N ALA A 37 9.03 -1.79 15.58
CA ALA A 37 8.37 -2.34 16.75
C ALA A 37 7.47 -3.53 16.38
N LEU A 38 6.63 -3.37 15.35
CA LEU A 38 5.71 -4.41 14.92
C LEU A 38 6.42 -5.62 14.33
N ALA A 39 7.47 -5.40 13.55
CA ALA A 39 8.31 -6.48 13.02
C ALA A 39 8.99 -7.28 14.14
N GLY A 40 9.51 -6.59 15.18
CA GLY A 40 10.11 -7.24 16.34
C GLY A 40 9.11 -8.10 17.13
N GLU A 41 7.85 -7.65 17.28
CA GLU A 41 6.78 -8.44 17.89
C GLU A 41 6.44 -9.71 17.09
N GLN A 42 6.63 -9.66 15.77
CA GLN A 42 6.36 -10.79 14.87
C GLN A 42 7.60 -11.66 14.58
N GLY A 43 8.76 -11.34 15.17
CA GLY A 43 10.01 -12.06 14.92
C GLY A 43 10.54 -11.90 13.49
N LEU A 44 10.28 -10.75 12.85
CA LEU A 44 10.83 -10.41 11.54
C LEU A 44 12.16 -9.67 11.68
N ASP A 45 13.07 -9.95 10.77
CA ASP A 45 14.26 -9.13 10.58
C ASP A 45 13.92 -7.89 9.74
N VAL A 46 14.47 -6.75 10.16
CA VAL A 46 14.26 -5.45 9.51
C VAL A 46 15.61 -4.85 9.12
N GLU A 47 15.84 -4.72 7.83
CA GLU A 47 16.99 -4.02 7.29
C GLU A 47 16.56 -2.69 6.66
N VAL A 48 17.19 -1.58 7.06
CA VAL A 48 16.99 -0.29 6.40
C VAL A 48 18.06 -0.14 5.34
N VAL A 49 17.63 -0.03 4.10
CA VAL A 49 18.50 0.20 2.95
C VAL A 49 18.57 1.70 2.71
N GLU A 50 19.71 2.30 3.05
CA GLU A 50 19.99 3.68 2.69
C GLU A 50 20.17 3.78 1.17
N GLN A 51 19.24 4.43 0.48
CA GLN A 51 19.34 4.67 -0.95
C GLN A 51 19.97 6.06 -1.18
N GLU A 52 21.25 6.09 -1.54
CA GLU A 52 21.88 7.34 -2.01
C GLU A 52 21.19 7.80 -3.31
N GLY A 53 20.52 8.95 -3.27
CA GLY A 53 20.01 9.63 -4.46
C GLY A 53 18.49 9.65 -4.65
N PHE A 54 17.69 9.11 -3.73
CA PHE A 54 16.23 9.34 -3.75
C PHE A 54 15.94 10.77 -3.23
N LEU A 55 15.12 11.52 -3.98
CA LEU A 55 14.86 12.97 -3.86
C LEU A 55 14.50 13.47 -2.43
N PRO A 56 14.64 14.78 -2.13
CA PRO A 56 14.41 15.34 -0.80
C PRO A 56 12.95 15.16 -0.35
N GLY A 57 12.73 14.52 0.81
CA GLY A 57 11.39 14.21 1.33
C GLY A 57 11.27 12.98 2.22
N VAL A 58 12.37 12.23 2.39
CA VAL A 58 12.61 11.18 3.40
C VAL A 58 11.68 9.97 3.27
N GLU A 59 11.79 9.20 2.19
CA GLU A 59 11.28 7.84 2.16
C GLU A 59 12.45 6.87 2.34
N LEU A 60 12.34 5.97 3.32
CA LEU A 60 13.31 4.93 3.63
C LEU A 60 12.88 3.62 2.98
N LEU A 61 13.84 2.92 2.40
CA LEU A 61 13.61 1.58 1.88
C LEU A 61 13.88 0.57 2.99
N VAL A 62 12.91 -0.29 3.27
CA VAL A 62 12.99 -1.30 4.32
C VAL A 62 12.76 -2.67 3.73
N VAL A 63 13.62 -3.62 4.09
CA VAL A 63 13.46 -5.04 3.81
C VAL A 63 12.93 -5.72 5.07
N LEU A 64 11.79 -6.39 4.94
CA LEU A 64 11.22 -7.27 5.96
C LEU A 64 11.50 -8.71 5.56
N ALA A 65 12.09 -9.52 6.44
CA ALA A 65 12.37 -10.93 6.19
C ALA A 65 11.82 -11.82 7.32
N GLY A 66 11.15 -12.91 6.96
CA GLY A 66 10.68 -13.92 7.90
C GLY A 66 9.48 -14.73 7.37
N ALA A 67 8.61 -15.19 8.27
CA ALA A 67 7.44 -15.95 7.86
C ALA A 67 6.47 -15.11 7.01
N ALA A 68 6.00 -15.63 5.88
CA ALA A 68 5.11 -14.91 4.96
C ALA A 68 3.87 -14.29 5.63
N GLY A 69 3.27 -14.99 6.60
CA GLY A 69 2.12 -14.47 7.35
C GLY A 69 2.47 -13.26 8.23
N ALA A 70 3.66 -13.26 8.83
CA ALA A 70 4.16 -12.14 9.64
C ALA A 70 4.50 -10.94 8.75
N VAL A 71 5.17 -11.16 7.62
CA VAL A 71 5.45 -10.12 6.62
C VAL A 71 4.14 -9.50 6.12
N ALA A 72 3.17 -10.32 5.70
CA ALA A 72 1.86 -9.86 5.25
C ALA A 72 1.10 -9.08 6.35
N PHE A 73 1.21 -9.51 7.61
CA PHE A 73 0.60 -8.81 8.74
C PHE A 73 1.20 -7.40 8.92
N VAL A 74 2.53 -7.27 8.91
CA VAL A 74 3.19 -5.96 9.04
C VAL A 74 2.84 -5.04 7.87
N LEU A 75 2.81 -5.56 6.64
CA LEU A 75 2.38 -4.80 5.46
C LEU A 75 0.92 -4.34 5.59
N SER A 76 0.01 -5.22 6.00
CA SER A 76 -1.40 -4.89 6.21
C SER A 76 -1.59 -3.85 7.31
N ALA A 77 -0.82 -3.92 8.39
CA ALA A 77 -0.86 -2.95 9.48
C ALA A 77 -0.34 -1.58 9.03
N LEU A 78 0.72 -1.56 8.23
CA LEU A 78 1.26 -0.33 7.65
C LEU A 78 0.26 0.31 6.67
N ASP A 79 -0.39 -0.47 5.81
CA ASP A 79 -1.40 0.04 4.89
C ASP A 79 -2.59 0.65 5.65
N ARG A 80 -3.07 0.00 6.71
CA ARG A 80 -4.11 0.55 7.59
C ARG A 80 -3.70 1.85 8.26
N ARG A 81 -2.44 1.95 8.68
CA ARG A 81 -1.90 3.16 9.31
C ARG A 81 -1.81 4.32 8.31
N LYS A 82 -1.31 4.05 7.09
CA LYS A 82 -1.17 5.05 6.04
C LYS A 82 -2.51 5.60 5.58
N GLY A 83 -3.51 4.73 5.43
CA GLY A 83 -4.85 5.09 4.98
C GLY A 83 -4.90 5.60 3.53
N GLY A 84 -6.09 5.65 2.98
CA GLY A 84 -6.37 6.15 1.64
C GLY A 84 -6.31 7.68 1.58
N GLN A 85 -6.26 8.20 0.35
CA GLN A 85 -6.28 9.63 0.09
C GLN A 85 -7.73 10.10 -0.08
N VAL A 86 -8.09 11.19 0.59
CA VAL A 86 -9.39 11.84 0.45
C VAL A 86 -9.20 13.25 -0.09
N PHE A 87 -10.05 13.64 -1.04
CA PHE A 87 -10.24 15.01 -1.47
C PHE A 87 -11.67 15.44 -1.12
N ASP A 88 -11.83 16.42 -0.23
CA ASP A 88 -13.13 16.91 0.22
C ASP A 88 -13.39 18.30 -0.38
N LEU A 89 -14.28 18.33 -1.37
CA LEU A 89 -14.64 19.53 -2.12
C LEU A 89 -15.96 20.15 -1.63
N ARG A 90 -16.54 19.60 -0.55
CA ARG A 90 -17.80 20.10 -0.01
C ARG A 90 -17.63 21.53 0.54
N PRO A 91 -18.67 22.38 0.46
CA PRO A 91 -18.64 23.70 1.06
C PRO A 91 -18.43 23.57 2.57
N GLY A 92 -17.38 24.21 3.10
CA GLY A 92 -17.05 24.16 4.53
C GLY A 92 -16.11 23.03 4.95
N ALA A 93 -15.59 22.22 4.02
CA ALA A 93 -14.52 21.26 4.32
C ALA A 93 -13.30 21.97 4.93
N THR A 94 -12.80 21.45 6.06
CA THR A 94 -11.65 22.05 6.77
C THR A 94 -10.33 21.83 6.02
N ARG A 95 -10.23 20.73 5.28
CA ARG A 95 -9.05 20.36 4.49
C ARG A 95 -9.51 19.81 3.16
N LEU A 96 -8.93 20.34 2.08
CA LEU A 96 -9.27 19.93 0.72
C LEU A 96 -8.66 18.56 0.37
N ALA A 97 -7.50 18.22 0.94
CA ALA A 97 -6.84 16.93 0.74
C ALA A 97 -6.25 16.41 2.06
N TYR A 98 -6.50 15.15 2.40
CA TYR A 98 -5.95 14.50 3.59
C TYR A 98 -5.96 12.97 3.44
N ARG A 99 -5.15 12.26 4.24
CA ARG A 99 -5.24 10.80 4.38
C ARG A 99 -6.07 10.42 5.61
N THR A 100 -6.77 9.30 5.54
CA THR A 100 -7.51 8.74 6.68
C THR A 100 -7.44 7.21 6.69
N PRO A 101 -7.26 6.56 7.86
CA PRO A 101 -7.31 5.10 7.99
C PRO A 101 -8.70 4.51 7.72
N ASP A 102 -9.76 5.33 7.69
CA ASP A 102 -11.12 4.90 7.33
C ASP A 102 -11.27 4.54 5.84
N VAL A 103 -10.29 4.93 5.02
CA VAL A 103 -10.17 4.55 3.62
C VAL A 103 -8.95 3.64 3.49
N VAL A 104 -9.08 2.53 2.76
CA VAL A 104 -7.96 1.59 2.58
C VAL A 104 -6.84 2.26 1.74
N TYR A 105 -5.59 2.03 2.10
CA TYR A 105 -4.44 2.53 1.33
C TYR A 105 -4.47 2.01 -0.10
N GLY A 106 -4.15 2.87 -1.07
CA GLY A 106 -4.34 2.57 -2.50
C GLY A 106 -5.69 3.04 -3.06
N LEU A 107 -6.61 3.51 -2.21
CA LEU A 107 -7.81 4.21 -2.67
C LEU A 107 -7.68 5.73 -2.60
N VAL A 108 -8.30 6.37 -3.58
CA VAL A 108 -8.54 7.81 -3.63
C VAL A 108 -10.06 8.04 -3.61
N VAL A 109 -10.55 8.76 -2.62
CA VAL A 109 -11.96 9.16 -2.52
C VAL A 109 -12.07 10.65 -2.78
N VAL A 110 -12.94 11.06 -3.68
CA VAL A 110 -13.26 12.46 -3.94
C VAL A 110 -14.71 12.71 -3.56
N ILE A 111 -14.93 13.61 -2.61
CA ILE A 111 -16.25 13.98 -2.12
C ILE A 111 -16.61 15.32 -2.75
N GLY A 112 -17.46 15.28 -3.77
CA GLY A 112 -17.96 16.47 -4.46
C GLY A 112 -19.12 17.13 -3.73
N VAL A 113 -19.53 18.31 -4.22
CA VAL A 113 -20.79 18.97 -3.87
C VAL A 113 -22.04 18.17 -4.28
N ASP A 114 -21.88 17.29 -5.27
CA ASP A 114 -22.91 16.65 -6.07
C ASP A 114 -22.89 15.11 -6.00
N GLY A 115 -21.90 14.52 -5.33
CA GLY A 115 -21.77 13.07 -5.17
C GLY A 115 -20.35 12.64 -4.78
N THR A 116 -20.18 11.35 -4.45
CA THR A 116 -18.88 10.77 -4.06
C THR A 116 -18.29 9.95 -5.20
N VAL A 117 -17.03 10.16 -5.54
CA VAL A 117 -16.29 9.31 -6.48
C VAL A 117 -15.25 8.51 -5.70
N LYS A 118 -15.24 7.20 -5.91
CA LYS A 118 -14.25 6.29 -5.32
C LYS A 118 -13.38 5.72 -6.45
N VAL A 119 -12.07 5.90 -6.31
CA VAL A 119 -11.07 5.39 -7.24
C VAL A 119 -10.21 4.39 -6.49
N GLU A 120 -10.11 3.18 -7.01
CA GLU A 120 -9.31 2.11 -6.46
C GLU A 120 -8.13 1.82 -7.37
N VAL A 121 -6.92 2.07 -6.87
CA VAL A 121 -5.68 1.88 -7.63
C VAL A 121 -5.04 0.58 -7.20
N HIS A 122 -5.31 -0.47 -7.96
CA HIS A 122 -4.61 -1.75 -7.84
C HIS A 122 -3.23 -1.62 -8.50
N GLN A 123 -2.26 -1.12 -7.74
CA GLN A 123 -0.80 -0.96 -7.99
C GLN A 123 -0.19 -1.39 -9.36
N PRO A 124 0.82 -0.65 -9.86
CA PRO A 124 2.07 -0.36 -9.12
C PRO A 124 2.07 0.92 -8.26
N LYS A 125 2.94 0.97 -7.24
CA LYS A 125 3.12 2.10 -6.29
C LYS A 125 3.22 3.48 -6.98
N ASP A 126 3.80 3.54 -8.18
CA ASP A 126 3.99 4.77 -8.95
C ASP A 126 2.68 5.32 -9.55
N MET A 127 1.68 4.46 -9.74
CA MET A 127 0.39 4.87 -10.28
C MET A 127 -0.44 5.64 -9.25
N PHE A 128 -0.33 5.32 -7.96
CA PHE A 128 -1.10 6.02 -6.92
C PHE A 128 -0.77 7.51 -6.86
N ALA A 129 0.52 7.85 -6.95
CA ALA A 129 0.97 9.24 -7.05
C ALA A 129 0.45 9.93 -8.32
N SER A 130 0.46 9.22 -9.44
CA SER A 130 -0.03 9.72 -10.74
C SER A 130 -1.54 9.97 -10.72
N VAL A 131 -2.32 9.12 -10.05
CA VAL A 131 -3.76 9.30 -9.83
C VAL A 131 -4.03 10.54 -8.99
N ILE A 132 -3.29 10.70 -7.89
CA ILE A 132 -3.39 11.89 -7.03
C ILE A 132 -3.12 13.16 -7.83
N GLU A 133 -2.05 13.19 -8.63
CA GLU A 133 -1.71 14.35 -9.47
C GLU A 133 -2.80 14.64 -10.51
N ALA A 134 -3.35 13.60 -11.15
CA ALA A 134 -4.45 13.75 -12.10
C ALA A 134 -5.70 14.32 -11.45
N VAL A 135 -6.10 13.79 -10.30
CA VAL A 135 -7.25 14.28 -9.53
C VAL A 135 -7.04 15.74 -9.13
N GLN A 136 -5.84 16.12 -8.67
CA GLN A 136 -5.52 17.51 -8.35
C GLN A 136 -5.65 18.46 -9.54
N LYS A 137 -5.16 18.07 -10.73
CA LYS A 137 -5.30 18.87 -11.95
C LYS A 137 -6.77 19.07 -12.32
N VAL A 138 -7.56 18.00 -12.28
CA VAL A 138 -8.99 18.06 -12.61
C VAL A 138 -9.75 18.92 -11.61
N ILE A 139 -9.44 18.84 -10.31
CA ILE A 139 -10.05 19.69 -9.28
C ILE A 139 -9.71 21.17 -9.51
N ALA A 140 -8.48 21.48 -9.91
CA ALA A 140 -8.09 22.86 -10.21
C ALA A 140 -8.85 23.46 -11.40
N ASP A 141 -9.30 22.60 -12.33
CA ASP A 141 -9.93 23.01 -13.59
C ASP A 141 -11.48 23.09 -13.52
N ILE A 142 -12.14 22.60 -12.46
CA ILE A 142 -13.62 22.44 -12.43
C ILE A 142 -14.34 23.38 -11.45
N ALA A 143 -15.42 24.01 -11.92
CA ALA A 143 -16.29 24.93 -11.17
C ALA A 143 -17.70 24.38 -10.78
N SER A 144 -18.13 23.18 -11.23
CA SER A 144 -19.34 22.37 -10.85
C SER A 144 -19.74 21.40 -12.00
N PRO A 145 -20.78 20.54 -11.85
CA PRO A 145 -20.80 19.27 -11.13
C PRO A 145 -19.87 18.24 -11.79
N VAL A 146 -19.20 17.44 -10.98
CA VAL A 146 -17.79 17.07 -11.17
C VAL A 146 -17.62 15.56 -11.29
N ALA A 147 -18.55 14.75 -10.78
CA ALA A 147 -18.30 13.33 -10.53
C ALA A 147 -18.04 12.51 -11.80
N GLU A 148 -18.89 12.62 -12.83
CA GLU A 148 -18.73 11.86 -14.07
C GLU A 148 -17.55 12.35 -14.91
N ALA A 149 -17.38 13.67 -15.02
CA ALA A 149 -16.24 14.27 -15.72
C ALA A 149 -14.90 13.93 -15.05
N LEU A 150 -14.88 13.89 -13.71
CA LEU A 150 -13.73 13.46 -12.93
C LEU A 150 -13.46 11.96 -13.12
N ALA A 151 -14.49 11.12 -13.07
CA ALA A 151 -14.34 9.69 -13.33
C ALA A 151 -13.79 9.43 -14.73
N GLU A 152 -14.27 10.15 -15.75
CA GLU A 152 -13.77 10.08 -17.12
C GLU A 152 -12.31 10.56 -17.21
N ALA A 153 -11.97 11.67 -16.57
CA ALA A 153 -10.61 12.20 -16.56
C ALA A 153 -9.63 11.26 -15.85
N VAL A 154 -10.01 10.68 -14.72
CA VAL A 154 -9.22 9.67 -14.02
C VAL A 154 -9.01 8.46 -14.92
N ARG A 155 -10.08 7.91 -15.52
CA ARG A 155 -9.99 6.77 -16.47
C ARG A 155 -9.04 7.06 -17.65
N LYS A 156 -9.02 8.30 -18.16
CA LYS A 156 -8.07 8.70 -19.23
C LYS A 156 -6.61 8.62 -18.80
N VAL A 157 -6.30 8.89 -17.52
CA VAL A 157 -4.94 8.87 -17.02
C VAL A 157 -4.50 7.46 -16.63
N VAL A 158 -5.40 6.69 -16.00
CA VAL A 158 -5.06 5.40 -15.39
C VAL A 158 -5.39 4.20 -16.28
N GLY A 159 -6.24 4.37 -17.29
CA GLY A 159 -6.71 3.30 -18.16
C GLY A 159 -7.39 2.16 -17.38
N ASP A 160 -7.17 0.93 -17.82
CA ASP A 160 -7.73 -0.29 -17.21
C ASP A 160 -6.98 -0.72 -15.94
N ALA A 161 -5.96 0.02 -15.51
CA ALA A 161 -5.15 -0.31 -14.33
C ALA A 161 -5.77 0.15 -13.00
N ALA A 162 -6.89 0.85 -13.03
CA ALA A 162 -7.63 1.24 -11.84
C ALA A 162 -9.14 1.01 -12.04
N GLU A 163 -9.81 0.68 -10.95
CA GLU A 163 -11.27 0.58 -10.92
C GLU A 163 -11.83 1.92 -10.45
N VAL A 164 -12.77 2.48 -11.22
CA VAL A 164 -13.36 3.79 -10.93
C VAL A 164 -14.86 3.65 -10.78
N GLU A 165 -15.33 3.93 -9.56
CA GLU A 165 -16.73 3.83 -9.14
C GLU A 165 -17.26 5.23 -8.78
N VAL A 166 -18.43 5.58 -9.32
CA VAL A 166 -19.15 6.79 -8.93
C VAL A 166 -20.32 6.38 -8.05
N VAL A 167 -20.35 6.88 -6.81
CA VAL A 167 -21.35 6.56 -5.81
C VAL A 167 -22.16 7.83 -5.53
N ALA A 168 -23.47 7.78 -5.78
CA ALA A 168 -24.35 8.88 -5.38
C ALA A 168 -24.31 9.03 -3.85
N ALA A 169 -24.19 10.27 -3.37
CA ALA A 169 -24.41 10.55 -1.96
C ALA A 169 -25.93 10.55 -1.71
N ASP A 170 -26.41 9.62 -0.89
CA ASP A 170 -27.80 9.60 -0.39
C ASP A 170 -28.08 10.78 0.56
#